data_AF-A0A4S1H3Q0-F1
#
_entry.id   AF-A0A4S1H3Q0-F1
#
_cell.length_a   1.000
_cell.length_b   1.000
_cell.length_c   1.000
_cell.angle_alpha   90.00
_cell.angle_beta   90.00
_cell.angle_gamma   90.00
#
_symmetry.space_group_name_H-M   'P 1'
#
loop_
_entity.id
_entity.type
_entity.pdbx_description
1 polymer ?
#
loop_
_entity_poly.entity_id
_entity_poly.type
_entity_poly.pdbx_seq_one_letter_code
_entity_poly.pdbx_strand_id
1 'polypeptide(L)'
;MADDATVTIRAIFETREAADIAVEHLVQQHGISRPDIFIQSTSEQNTTGTQSSRGDLPRSDAPHEGEIEVSADIASSLIAAVQRSFGDAGAIRVSHR
;
A
#
# COMPACT_ATOMS: atom_id res chain seq x y z
N MET A 1 0.00 30.21 7.31
CA MET A 1 0.69 29.16 6.53
C MET A 1 0.13 27.87 7.08
N ALA A 2 -0.60 27.09 6.26
CA ALA A 2 -0.99 25.76 6.69
C ALA A 2 0.29 24.94 6.81
N ASP A 3 0.50 24.25 7.94
CA ASP A 3 1.63 23.37 8.16
C ASP A 3 1.69 22.31 7.04
N ASP A 4 2.48 22.60 6.00
CA ASP A 4 2.84 21.70 4.91
C ASP A 4 3.86 20.67 5.40
N ALA A 5 3.61 20.11 6.58
CA ALA A 5 4.40 19.02 7.10
C ALA A 5 4.04 17.77 6.31
N THR A 6 5.01 17.19 5.62
CA THR A 6 4.91 15.85 5.06
C THR A 6 4.82 14.85 6.20
N VAL A 7 3.81 13.99 6.15
CA VAL A 7 3.61 12.88 7.08
C VAL A 7 3.58 11.57 6.31
N THR A 8 4.08 10.51 6.93
CA THR A 8 3.98 9.18 6.34
C THR A 8 2.76 8.50 6.92
N ILE A 9 1.78 8.20 6.07
CA ILE A 9 0.64 7.36 6.42
C ILE A 9 0.88 5.94 5.95
N ARG A 10 0.46 4.96 6.75
CA ARG A 10 0.61 3.53 6.51
C ARG A 10 -0.72 2.83 6.70
N ALA A 11 -1.04 1.92 5.80
CA ALA A 11 -2.22 1.07 5.86
C ALA A 11 -1.84 -0.39 5.62
N ILE A 12 -2.45 -1.27 6.41
CA ILE A 12 -2.27 -2.72 6.33
C ILE A 12 -3.51 -3.33 5.65
N PHE A 13 -3.28 -4.22 4.70
CA PHE A 13 -4.29 -4.90 3.91
C PHE A 13 -4.10 -6.41 3.99
N GLU A 14 -5.19 -7.17 4.00
CA GLU A 14 -5.14 -8.63 3.98
C GLU A 14 -4.80 -9.18 2.60
N THR A 15 -5.09 -8.44 1.52
CA THR A 15 -4.94 -8.92 0.15
C THR A 15 -4.18 -7.93 -0.74
N ARG A 16 -3.51 -8.47 -1.76
CA ARG A 16 -2.82 -7.65 -2.78
C ARG A 16 -3.78 -6.81 -3.60
N GLU A 17 -4.98 -7.32 -3.85
CA GLU A 17 -6.01 -6.60 -4.59
C GLU A 17 -6.46 -5.35 -3.85
N ALA A 18 -6.71 -5.44 -2.53
CA ALA A 18 -7.06 -4.29 -1.70
C ALA A 18 -5.93 -3.23 -1.66
N ALA A 19 -4.68 -3.68 -1.59
CA ALA A 19 -3.52 -2.80 -1.65
C ALA A 19 -3.36 -2.08 -3.01
N ASP A 20 -3.64 -2.74 -4.14
CA ASP A 20 -3.58 -2.12 -5.46
C ASP A 20 -4.72 -1.09 -5.63
N ILE A 21 -5.95 -1.42 -5.21
CA ILE A 21 -7.10 -0.49 -5.20
C ILE A 21 -6.78 0.76 -4.36
N ALA A 22 -6.15 0.58 -3.20
CA ALA A 22 -5.70 1.69 -2.38
C ALA A 22 -4.75 2.61 -3.14
N VAL A 23 -3.74 2.06 -3.83
CA VAL A 23 -2.78 2.84 -4.62
C VAL A 23 -3.48 3.57 -5.77
N GLU A 24 -4.43 2.92 -6.44
CA GLU A 24 -5.25 3.55 -7.47
C GLU A 24 -6.01 4.76 -6.91
N HIS A 25 -6.62 4.62 -5.73
CA HIS A 25 -7.32 5.72 -5.06
C HIS A 25 -6.37 6.85 -4.67
N LEU A 26 -5.17 6.55 -4.15
CA LEU A 26 -4.17 7.57 -3.81
C LEU A 26 -3.78 8.42 -5.02
N VAL A 27 -3.50 7.78 -6.16
CA VAL A 27 -3.06 8.46 -7.37
C VAL A 27 -4.22 9.23 -8.01
N GLN A 28 -5.38 8.59 -8.16
CA GLN A 28 -6.49 9.15 -8.94
C GLN A 28 -7.30 10.18 -8.15
N GLN A 29 -7.54 9.95 -6.85
CA GLN A 29 -8.43 10.81 -6.05
C GLN A 29 -7.66 11.93 -5.34
N HIS A 30 -6.45 11.63 -4.85
CA HIS A 30 -5.66 12.57 -4.04
C HIS A 30 -4.47 13.17 -4.79
N GLY A 31 -4.22 12.73 -6.03
CA GLY A 31 -3.11 13.23 -6.84
C GLY A 31 -1.73 12.89 -6.26
N ILE A 32 -1.64 11.86 -5.42
CA ILE A 32 -0.38 11.43 -4.83
C ILE A 32 0.46 10.80 -5.93
N SER A 33 1.69 11.28 -6.06
CA SER A 33 2.66 10.76 -7.02
C SER A 33 2.96 9.28 -6.71
N ARG A 34 2.82 8.41 -7.72
CA ARG A 34 3.20 6.99 -7.61
C ARG A 34 4.58 6.73 -6.99
N PRO A 35 5.65 7.51 -7.26
CA PRO A 35 6.94 7.31 -6.61
C PRO A 35 6.94 7.56 -5.09
N ASP A 36 5.96 8.29 -4.55
CA ASP A 36 5.80 8.56 -3.12
C ASP A 36 4.94 7.47 -2.42
N ILE A 37 4.60 6.38 -3.13
CA ILE A 37 3.80 5.27 -2.62
C ILE A 37 4.64 4.00 -2.64
N PHE A 38 4.78 3.38 -1.46
CA PHE A 38 5.51 2.14 -1.27
C PHE A 38 4.56 1.02 -0.87
N ILE A 39 4.81 -0.18 -1.40
CA ILE A 39 4.03 -1.39 -1.09
C ILE A 39 5.00 -2.49 -0.69
N GLN A 40 4.83 -3.04 0.51
CA GLN A 40 5.66 -4.10 1.05
C GLN A 40 4.83 -5.16 1.77
N SER A 41 5.35 -6.37 1.93
CA SER A 41 4.74 -7.38 2.81
C SER A 41 5.15 -7.10 4.26
N THR A 42 4.22 -7.24 5.22
CA THR A 42 4.50 -7.06 6.65
C THR A 42 5.33 -8.19 7.26
N SER A 43 5.37 -9.33 6.57
CA SER A 43 6.13 -10.52 6.98
C SER A 43 7.49 -10.54 6.29
N GLU A 44 8.56 -10.74 7.08
CA GLU A 44 9.95 -10.97 6.62
C GLU A 44 10.08 -12.18 5.67
N GLN A 45 9.04 -13.02 5.59
CA GLN A 45 8.97 -14.25 4.81
C GLN A 45 8.81 -14.04 3.28
N ASN A 46 8.65 -12.80 2.80
CA ASN A 46 8.67 -12.51 1.36
C ASN A 46 10.03 -11.97 0.88
N THR A 47 11.12 -12.44 1.50
CA THR A 47 12.52 -12.13 1.11
C THR A 47 13.20 -13.28 0.37
N THR A 48 12.44 -14.20 -0.25
CA THR A 48 13.04 -15.24 -1.12
C THR A 48 12.79 -14.93 -2.60
N GLY A 49 13.47 -13.89 -3.08
CA GLY A 49 13.90 -13.85 -4.47
C GLY A 49 15.08 -14.81 -4.65
N THR A 50 14.82 -16.11 -4.75
CA THR A 50 15.86 -17.10 -5.12
C THR A 50 15.32 -18.17 -6.08
N GLN A 51 14.67 -17.78 -7.19
CA GLN A 51 14.84 -18.51 -8.45
C GLN A 51 14.29 -17.73 -9.65
N SER A 52 15.18 -17.07 -10.40
CA SER A 52 14.95 -16.89 -11.83
C SER A 52 15.08 -18.26 -12.48
N SER A 53 13.99 -18.82 -12.98
CA SER A 53 14.03 -19.97 -13.90
C SER A 53 12.92 -19.83 -14.94
N ARG A 54 13.30 -19.16 -16.04
CA ARG A 54 12.97 -19.48 -17.42
C ARG A 54 11.69 -20.34 -17.61
N GLY A 55 10.60 -19.67 -17.97
CA GLY A 55 9.51 -20.19 -18.81
C GLY A 55 8.72 -21.39 -18.29
N ASP A 56 7.58 -21.11 -17.65
CA ASP A 56 6.32 -21.85 -17.85
C ASP A 56 5.14 -20.97 -17.39
N LEU A 57 3.95 -21.20 -17.95
CA LEU A 57 2.73 -20.39 -17.82
C LEU A 57 1.96 -20.69 -16.49
N PRO A 58 0.67 -20.31 -16.31
CA PRO A 58 0.24 -19.33 -15.31
C PRO A 58 -0.48 -19.94 -14.08
N ARG A 59 -0.42 -19.17 -12.98
CA ARG A 59 -1.38 -19.05 -11.87
C ARG A 59 -1.77 -20.33 -11.13
N SER A 60 -1.31 -20.44 -9.88
CA SER A 60 -1.98 -21.22 -8.84
C SER A 60 -1.71 -20.56 -7.49
N ASP A 61 -2.78 -20.12 -6.85
CA ASP A 61 -2.98 -19.94 -5.41
C ASP A 61 -1.79 -20.30 -4.49
N ALA A 62 -0.77 -19.45 -4.44
CA ALA A 62 -0.01 -19.30 -3.22
C ALA A 62 -0.84 -18.37 -2.34
N PRO A 63 -1.35 -18.81 -1.19
CA PRO A 63 -1.96 -17.88 -0.27
C PRO A 63 -0.85 -16.89 0.08
N HIS A 64 -0.99 -15.64 -0.34
CA HIS A 64 -0.11 -14.59 0.12
C HIS A 64 -0.48 -14.36 1.58
N GLU A 65 -0.11 -15.29 2.47
CA GLU A 65 -0.32 -15.25 3.91
C GLU A 65 0.64 -14.25 4.55
N GLY A 66 0.57 -13.01 4.09
CA GLY A 66 1.28 -11.90 4.66
C GLY A 66 0.45 -10.67 4.43
N GLU A 67 0.09 -9.98 5.51
CA GLU A 67 -0.52 -8.67 5.38
C GLU A 67 0.39 -7.78 4.53
N ILE A 68 -0.19 -6.84 3.80
CA ILE A 68 0.50 -5.94 2.89
C ILE A 68 0.42 -4.55 3.48
N GLU A 69 1.56 -3.92 3.68
CA GLU A 69 1.64 -2.52 4.06
C GLU A 69 1.75 -1.66 2.80
N VAL A 70 0.85 -0.70 2.67
CA VAL A 70 0.98 0.44 1.75
C VAL A 70 1.32 1.66 2.58
N SER A 71 2.40 2.34 2.24
CA SER A 71 2.78 3.61 2.86
C SER A 71 2.91 4.70 1.83
N ALA A 72 2.44 5.90 2.17
CA ALA A 72 2.56 7.06 1.31
C ALA A 72 2.98 8.30 2.10
N ASP A 73 3.83 9.11 1.48
CA ASP A 73 4.19 10.43 1.99
C ASP A 73 3.21 11.46 1.44
N ILE A 74 2.49 12.12 2.35
CA ILE A 74 1.39 13.03 2.02
C ILE A 74 1.51 14.32 2.82
N ALA A 75 0.89 15.39 2.34
CA ALA A 75 0.69 16.58 3.16
C ALA A 75 -0.23 16.25 4.36
N SER A 76 0.07 16.82 5.53
CA SER A 76 -0.74 16.65 6.76
C SER A 76 -2.23 16.96 6.56
N SER A 77 -2.56 17.85 5.63
CA SER A 77 -3.93 18.22 5.25
C SER A 77 -4.71 17.08 4.57
N LEU A 78 -4.03 16.10 3.99
CA LEU A 78 -4.63 14.98 3.26
C LEU A 78 -4.85 13.74 4.15
N ILE A 79 -4.38 13.73 5.40
CA ILE A 79 -4.46 12.55 6.31
C ILE A 79 -5.89 11.99 6.37
N ALA A 80 -6.88 12.84 6.63
CA ALA A 80 -8.26 12.40 6.78
C ALA A 80 -8.85 11.84 5.47
N ALA A 81 -8.46 12.40 4.33
CA ALA A 81 -8.93 11.97 3.01
C ALA A 81 -8.32 10.62 2.63
N VAL A 82 -7.00 10.47 2.85
CA VAL A 82 -6.27 9.24 2.56
C VAL A 82 -6.67 8.11 3.51
N GLN A 83 -6.87 8.40 4.80
CA GLN A 83 -7.36 7.41 5.76
C GLN A 83 -8.73 6.86 5.37
N ARG A 84 -9.62 7.70 4.83
CA ARG A 84 -10.91 7.26 4.29
C ARG A 84 -10.74 6.38 3.06
N SER A 85 -9.87 6.75 2.11
CA SER A 85 -9.62 5.94 0.91
C SER A 85 -9.00 4.59 1.24
N PHE A 86 -8.12 4.51 2.25
CA PHE A 86 -7.61 3.23 2.75
C PHE A 86 -8.71 2.37 3.37
N GLY A 87 -9.60 2.96 4.17
CA GLY A 87 -10.75 2.24 4.72
C GLY A 87 -11.70 1.72 3.63
N ASP A 88 -11.99 2.52 2.62
CA ASP A 88 -12.83 2.15 1.47
C ASP A 88 -12.20 1.01 0.63
N ALA A 89 -10.87 1.03 0.48
CA ALA A 89 -10.11 -0.02 -0.18
C ALA A 89 -9.97 -1.31 0.64
N GLY A 90 -10.41 -1.34 1.91
CA GLY A 90 -10.38 -2.53 2.77
C GLY A 90 -9.15 -2.63 3.69
N ALA A 91 -8.56 -1.51 4.10
CA ALA A 91 -7.49 -1.51 5.09
C ALA A 91 -8.00 -1.99 6.46
N ILE A 92 -7.31 -2.96 7.06
CA ILE A 92 -7.61 -3.48 8.40
C ILE A 92 -6.97 -2.64 9.51
N ARG A 93 -5.92 -1.88 9.18
CA ARG A 93 -5.24 -0.98 10.13
C ARG A 93 -4.64 0.19 9.39
N VAL A 94 -4.86 1.40 9.91
CA VAL A 94 -4.28 2.64 9.37
C VAL A 94 -3.61 3.41 10.49
N SER A 95 -2.39 3.89 10.24
CA SER A 95 -1.60 4.67 11.19
C SER A 95 -0.81 5.75 10.46
N HIS A 96 -0.54 6.88 11.10
CA HIS A 96 0.31 7.95 10.58
C HIS A 96 1.29 8.41 11.66
N ARG A 97 2.47 8.88 11.26
CA ARG A 97 3.51 9.42 12.13
C ARG A 97 3.99 10.77 11.61
#